data_AF-D2PXP2-F1
#
_entry.id   AF-D2PXP2-F1
#
_cell.length_a   1.000
_cell.length_b   1.000
_cell.length_c   1.000
_cell.angle_alpha   90.00
_cell.angle_beta   90.00
_cell.angle_gamma   90.00
#
_symmetry.space_group_name_H-M   'P 1'
#
loop_
_entity.id
_entity.type
_entity.pdbx_description
1 polymer ?
#
loop_
_entity_poly.entity_id
_entity_poly.type
_entity_poly.pdbx_seq_one_letter_code
_entity_poly.pdbx_strand_id
1 'polypeptide(L)'
;MNLSLADQATLPDLSDQERHLLNLVATPAATLLGLVADALRTRLFGDDPVTWVDGWQTNPSTARLEWQDGPEVAEVVEHLAARLVEDTVEGVPGLRAVTTTDTHAQLVWLGGTTPVALHLTRLDG
;
A
#
# COMPACT_ATOMS: atom_id res chain seq x y z
N MET A 1 -27.14 -20.56 -39.48
CA MET A 1 -26.53 -20.52 -38.14
C MET A 1 -26.38 -19.06 -37.76
N ASN A 2 -27.16 -18.59 -36.79
CA ASN A 2 -27.16 -17.21 -36.32
C ASN A 2 -26.71 -17.25 -34.86
N LEU A 3 -25.52 -16.73 -34.56
CA LEU A 3 -24.97 -16.73 -33.21
C LEU A 3 -25.69 -15.65 -32.40
N SER A 4 -26.36 -16.08 -31.33
CA SER A 4 -27.22 -15.28 -30.46
C SER A 4 -26.41 -14.34 -29.57
N LEU A 5 -26.97 -13.16 -29.34
CA LEU A 5 -26.46 -12.02 -28.58
C LEU A 5 -26.57 -12.27 -27.05
N ALA A 6 -26.06 -13.40 -26.54
CA ALA A 6 -26.36 -13.89 -25.19
C ALA A 6 -25.14 -14.08 -24.26
N ASP A 7 -23.97 -13.52 -24.60
CA ASP A 7 -22.76 -13.67 -23.80
C ASP A 7 -22.27 -12.34 -23.21
N GLN A 8 -23.20 -11.55 -22.67
CA GLN A 8 -22.84 -10.53 -21.69
C GLN A 8 -22.93 -11.19 -20.31
N ALA A 9 -21.77 -11.48 -19.72
CA ALA A 9 -21.67 -11.91 -18.34
C ALA A 9 -22.32 -10.85 -17.44
N THR A 10 -23.58 -11.07 -17.08
CA THR A 10 -24.27 -10.28 -16.06
C THR A 10 -23.53 -10.54 -14.76
N LEU A 11 -22.73 -9.57 -14.30
CA LEU A 11 -22.20 -9.56 -12.94
C LEU A 11 -23.37 -9.85 -11.98
N PRO A 12 -23.22 -10.79 -11.02
CA PRO A 12 -24.29 -11.08 -10.08
C PRO A 12 -24.66 -9.79 -9.32
N ASP A 13 -25.95 -9.55 -9.13
CA ASP A 13 -26.44 -8.41 -8.36
C ASP A 13 -26.05 -8.61 -6.90
N LEU A 14 -24.96 -7.95 -6.50
CA LEU A 14 -24.42 -8.00 -5.15
C LEU A 14 -25.43 -7.36 -4.17
N SER A 15 -25.69 -8.01 -3.05
CA SER A 15 -26.54 -7.43 -1.99
C SER A 15 -25.94 -6.12 -1.46
N ASP A 16 -26.75 -5.19 -0.95
CA ASP A 16 -26.23 -3.94 -0.35
C ASP A 16 -25.23 -4.21 0.79
N GLN A 17 -25.40 -5.32 1.52
CA GLN A 17 -24.45 -5.83 2.50
C GLN A 17 -23.10 -6.22 1.88
N GLU A 18 -23.10 -6.89 0.73
CA GLU A 18 -21.88 -7.31 0.03
C GLU A 18 -21.20 -6.11 -0.64
N ARG A 19 -21.97 -5.16 -1.18
CA ARG A 19 -21.46 -3.86 -1.64
C ARG A 19 -20.87 -3.05 -0.48
N HIS A 20 -21.51 -3.07 0.69
CA HIS A 20 -20.99 -2.41 1.88
C HIS A 20 -19.71 -3.10 2.37
N LEU A 21 -19.65 -4.44 2.36
CA LEU A 21 -18.45 -5.21 2.69
C LEU A 21 -17.33 -4.97 1.67
N LEU A 22 -17.62 -4.92 0.36
CA LEU A 22 -16.65 -4.55 -0.68
C LEU A 22 -16.16 -3.10 -0.50
N ASN A 23 -17.05 -2.17 -0.18
CA ASN A 23 -16.70 -0.78 0.15
C ASN A 23 -15.94 -0.66 1.49
N LEU A 24 -16.14 -1.60 2.42
CA LEU A 24 -15.35 -1.75 3.65
C LEU A 24 -13.97 -2.38 3.37
N VAL A 25 -13.84 -3.19 2.32
CA VAL A 25 -12.65 -4.03 2.04
C VAL A 25 -11.60 -3.32 1.18
N ALA A 26 -11.93 -2.25 0.46
CA ALA A 26 -10.95 -1.48 -0.34
C ALA A 26 -10.97 0.01 0.00
N THR A 27 -10.75 0.37 1.27
CA THR A 27 -10.46 1.77 1.61
C THR A 27 -9.17 2.21 0.92
N PRO A 28 -9.03 3.48 0.49
CA PRO A 28 -7.78 3.99 -0.06
C PRO A 28 -6.57 3.70 0.83
N ALA A 29 -6.75 3.73 2.15
CA ALA A 29 -5.70 3.39 3.10
C ALA A 29 -5.33 1.90 3.10
N ALA A 30 -6.28 0.99 2.98
CA ALA A 30 -6.01 -0.44 2.80
C ALA A 30 -5.31 -0.72 1.46
N THR A 31 -5.72 -0.04 0.38
CA THR A 31 -5.02 -0.12 -0.91
C THR A 31 -3.57 0.36 -0.81
N LEU A 32 -3.34 1.49 -0.14
CA LEU A 32 -2.00 2.01 0.10
C LEU A 32 -1.14 1.01 0.87
N LEU A 33 -1.66 0.41 1.96
CA LEU A 33 -0.92 -0.61 2.71
C LEU A 33 -0.57 -1.81 1.84
N GLY A 34 -1.45 -2.25 0.95
CA GLY A 34 -1.14 -3.31 -0.02
C GLY A 34 0.05 -2.96 -0.93
N LEU A 35 0.07 -1.74 -1.47
CA LEU A 35 1.16 -1.26 -2.33
C LEU A 35 2.49 -1.10 -1.57
N VAL A 36 2.42 -0.56 -0.34
CA VAL A 36 3.58 -0.41 0.54
C VAL A 36 4.15 -1.79 0.88
N ALA A 37 3.30 -2.76 1.21
CA ALA A 37 3.72 -4.12 1.53
C ALA A 37 4.40 -4.80 0.34
N ASP A 38 3.85 -4.64 -0.88
CA ASP A 38 4.44 -5.20 -2.10
C ASP A 38 5.81 -4.57 -2.42
N ALA A 39 5.90 -3.23 -2.35
CA ALA A 39 7.14 -2.50 -2.59
C ALA A 39 8.25 -2.87 -1.60
N LEU A 40 7.92 -2.95 -0.31
CA LEU A 40 8.87 -3.35 0.72
C LEU A 40 9.24 -4.82 0.59
N ARG A 41 8.28 -5.71 0.30
CA ARG A 41 8.58 -7.14 0.22
C ARG A 41 9.51 -7.50 -0.93
N THR A 42 9.29 -6.88 -2.08
CA THR A 42 10.12 -7.07 -3.27
C THR A 42 11.55 -6.59 -3.06
N ARG A 43 11.76 -5.54 -2.26
CA ARG A 43 13.08 -4.90 -2.12
C ARG A 43 13.86 -5.33 -0.87
N LEU A 44 13.19 -5.55 0.26
CA LEU A 44 13.84 -5.79 1.56
C LEU A 44 13.93 -7.28 1.93
N PHE A 45 13.16 -8.17 1.30
CA PHE A 45 13.20 -9.62 1.57
C PHE A 45 13.74 -10.46 0.41
N GLY A 46 14.47 -9.86 -0.53
CA GLY A 46 15.28 -10.61 -1.49
C GLY A 46 16.53 -11.22 -0.83
N ASP A 47 16.97 -12.38 -1.30
CA ASP A 47 18.15 -13.21 -0.94
C ASP A 47 18.50 -13.48 0.54
N ASP A 48 18.24 -12.57 1.48
CA ASP A 48 18.37 -12.78 2.93
C ASP A 48 17.25 -12.02 3.66
N PRO A 49 16.16 -12.70 4.09
CA PRO A 49 15.03 -12.01 4.70
C PRO A 49 15.43 -11.45 6.06
N VAL A 50 15.73 -10.15 6.10
CA VAL A 50 15.90 -9.41 7.36
C VAL A 50 14.65 -9.64 8.20
N THR A 51 14.79 -10.34 9.32
CA THR A 51 13.67 -10.67 10.19
C THR A 51 13.35 -9.45 11.05
N TRP A 52 12.55 -8.53 10.50
CA TRP A 52 11.92 -7.46 11.27
C TRP A 52 10.50 -7.85 11.68
N VAL A 53 10.03 -7.29 12.80
CA VAL A 53 8.64 -7.46 13.25
C VAL A 53 7.86 -6.23 12.85
N ASP A 54 6.81 -6.41 12.05
CA ASP A 54 6.01 -5.32 11.51
C ASP A 54 4.53 -5.37 11.94
N GLY A 55 3.98 -4.19 12.21
CA GLY A 55 2.59 -3.95 12.58
C GLY A 55 1.92 -2.99 11.62
N TRP A 56 0.74 -3.37 11.12
CA TRP A 56 -0.01 -2.61 10.13
C TRP A 56 -1.36 -2.19 10.71
N GLN A 57 -1.69 -0.90 10.59
CA GLN A 57 -2.99 -0.39 11.03
C GLN A 57 -3.55 0.54 9.97
N THR A 58 -4.88 0.50 9.80
CA THR A 58 -5.57 1.38 8.87
C THR A 58 -6.85 1.92 9.47
N ASN A 59 -7.15 3.17 9.14
CA ASN A 59 -8.48 3.76 9.18
C ASN A 59 -8.78 4.35 7.79
N PRO A 60 -9.99 4.89 7.51
CA PRO A 60 -10.36 5.27 6.14
C PRO A 60 -9.41 6.22 5.41
N SER A 61 -8.66 7.06 6.13
CA SER A 61 -7.76 8.08 5.55
C SER A 61 -6.31 7.99 6.05
N THR A 62 -6.00 7.01 6.89
CA THR A 62 -4.69 6.86 7.52
C THR A 62 -4.24 5.42 7.46
N ALA A 63 -3.01 5.24 6.99
CA ALA A 63 -2.24 4.02 7.01
C ALA A 63 -1.09 4.18 8.00
N ARG A 64 -0.80 3.15 8.80
CA ARG A 64 0.34 3.12 9.72
C ARG A 64 1.12 1.82 9.54
N LEU A 65 2.43 1.96 9.48
CA LEU A 65 3.39 0.86 9.50
C LEU A 65 4.40 1.13 10.61
N GLU A 66 4.51 0.18 11.52
CA GLU A 66 5.45 0.22 12.64
C GLU A 66 6.33 -1.02 12.58
N TRP A 67 7.63 -0.91 12.87
CA TRP A 67 8.54 -2.07 12.85
C TRP A 67 9.68 -2.00 13.87
N GLN A 68 10.25 -3.15 14.19
CA GLN A 68 11.43 -3.33 15.05
C GLN A 68 12.47 -4.23 14.37
N ASP A 69 13.76 -4.06 14.69
CA ASP A 69 14.88 -4.90 14.21
C ASP A 69 15.05 -4.91 12.67
N GLY A 70 14.63 -3.85 12.01
CA GLY A 70 14.72 -3.70 10.55
C GLY A 70 15.41 -2.41 10.10
N PRO A 71 15.28 -2.07 8.81
CA PRO A 71 15.93 -0.92 8.18
C PRO A 71 15.58 0.42 8.84
N GLU A 72 16.43 1.41 8.56
CA GLU A 72 16.20 2.79 8.96
C GLU A 72 15.01 3.39 8.21
N VAL A 73 14.35 4.40 8.79
CA VAL A 73 13.21 5.06 8.14
C VAL A 73 13.60 5.66 6.79
N ALA A 74 14.80 6.21 6.66
CA ALA A 74 15.30 6.77 5.41
C ALA A 74 15.36 5.72 4.29
N GLU A 75 15.84 4.51 4.60
CA GLU A 75 15.91 3.39 3.66
C GLU A 75 14.50 2.94 3.24
N VAL A 76 13.59 2.76 4.20
CA VAL A 76 12.17 2.42 3.91
C VAL A 76 11.54 3.47 2.99
N VAL A 77 11.75 4.77 3.27
CA VAL A 77 11.21 5.85 2.43
C VAL A 77 11.80 5.81 1.02
N GLU A 78 13.08 5.50 0.86
CA GLU A 78 13.72 5.34 -0.46
C GLU A 78 13.08 4.20 -1.26
N HIS A 79 12.78 3.08 -0.61
CA HIS A 79 12.09 1.94 -1.26
C HIS A 79 10.66 2.27 -1.68
N LEU A 80 9.97 3.11 -0.91
CA LEU A 80 8.60 3.53 -1.23
C LEU A 80 8.53 4.65 -2.28
N ALA A 81 9.61 5.39 -2.50
CA ALA A 81 9.65 6.44 -3.51
C ALA A 81 9.49 5.84 -4.92
N ALA A 82 8.49 6.33 -5.65
CA ALA A 82 8.23 5.87 -7.00
C ALA A 82 9.36 6.26 -7.96
N ARG A 83 9.88 5.28 -8.71
CA ARG A 83 10.90 5.49 -9.75
C ARG A 83 10.67 4.59 -10.96
N LEU A 84 11.11 5.04 -12.12
CA LEU A 84 11.07 4.25 -13.36
C LEU A 84 12.44 3.60 -13.58
N VAL A 85 12.48 2.27 -13.62
CA VAL A 85 13.68 1.47 -13.86
C VAL A 85 13.37 0.48 -14.98
N GLU A 86 14.12 0.55 -16.08
CA GLU A 86 13.98 -0.38 -17.22
C GLU A 86 12.51 -0.61 -17.64
N ASP A 87 11.78 0.50 -17.87
CA ASP A 87 10.36 0.52 -18.23
C ASP A 87 9.38 -0.05 -17.19
N THR A 88 9.86 -0.38 -16.00
CA THR A 88 9.06 -0.85 -14.85
C THR A 88 8.95 0.25 -13.80
N VAL A 89 7.74 0.48 -13.29
CA VAL A 89 7.53 1.40 -12.17
C VAL A 89 7.75 0.64 -10.88
N GLU A 90 8.73 1.09 -10.10
CA GLU A 90 9.02 0.58 -8.76
C GLU A 90 8.53 1.56 -7.68
N GLY A 91 8.39 1.07 -6.44
CA GLY A 91 7.91 1.87 -5.30
C GLY A 91 6.41 2.09 -5.33
N VAL A 92 5.93 3.16 -4.69
CA VAL A 92 4.49 3.47 -4.57
C VAL A 92 4.14 4.73 -5.37
N PRO A 93 3.52 4.59 -6.56
CA PRO A 93 3.11 5.73 -7.38
C PRO A 93 2.20 6.70 -6.61
N GLY A 94 2.47 8.00 -6.75
CA GLY A 94 1.69 9.05 -6.09
C GLY A 94 1.98 9.25 -4.61
N LEU A 95 2.94 8.52 -4.02
CA LEU A 95 3.39 8.75 -2.64
C LEU A 95 4.39 9.90 -2.58
N ARG A 96 4.27 10.77 -1.57
CA ARG A 96 5.12 11.95 -1.38
C ARG A 96 5.51 12.06 0.09
N ALA A 97 6.81 12.19 0.38
CA ALA A 97 7.28 12.46 1.73
C ALA A 97 6.95 13.91 2.14
N VAL A 98 6.47 14.08 3.38
CA VAL A 98 6.14 15.38 3.97
C VAL A 98 7.14 15.71 5.07
N THR A 99 7.37 14.76 5.97
CA THR A 99 8.35 14.87 7.05
C THR A 99 9.08 13.55 7.24
N THR A 100 10.36 13.61 7.57
CA THR A 100 11.19 12.44 7.83
C THR A 100 12.19 12.77 8.94
N THR A 101 12.34 11.83 9.85
CA THR A 101 13.28 11.81 10.97
C THR A 101 13.89 10.40 11.03
N ASP A 102 14.83 10.18 11.94
CA ASP A 102 15.52 8.89 12.06
C ASP A 102 14.57 7.74 12.45
N THR A 103 13.51 8.04 13.22
CA THR A 103 12.56 7.04 13.75
C THR A 103 11.14 7.18 13.20
N HIS A 104 10.81 8.28 12.53
CA HIS A 104 9.47 8.53 12.03
C HIS A 104 9.46 9.18 10.64
N ALA A 105 8.50 8.81 9.79
CA ALA A 105 8.17 9.56 8.59
C ALA A 105 6.66 9.70 8.40
N GLN A 106 6.24 10.84 7.85
CA GLN A 106 4.89 11.05 7.36
C GLN A 106 4.93 11.28 5.86
N LEU A 107 4.13 10.51 5.14
CA LEU A 107 3.96 10.61 3.70
C LEU A 107 2.48 10.81 3.38
N VAL A 108 2.19 11.35 2.20
CA VAL A 108 0.83 11.48 1.67
C VAL A 108 0.76 10.75 0.34
N TRP A 109 -0.24 9.89 0.21
CA TRP A 109 -0.54 9.20 -1.03
C TRP A 109 -1.70 9.87 -1.77
N LEU A 110 -1.46 10.17 -3.05
CA LEU A 110 -2.40 10.85 -3.94
C LEU A 110 -2.87 9.94 -5.10
N GLY A 111 -2.72 8.61 -4.96
CA GLY A 111 -3.13 7.64 -5.99
C GLY A 111 -4.60 7.24 -5.95
N GLY A 112 -5.33 7.60 -4.89
CA GLY A 112 -6.76 7.33 -4.73
C GLY A 112 -7.65 8.56 -4.96
N THR A 113 -8.96 8.38 -4.78
CA THR A 113 -9.96 9.47 -4.86
C THR A 113 -9.84 10.48 -3.71
N THR A 114 -9.23 10.08 -2.59
CA THR A 114 -8.94 10.93 -1.43
C THR A 114 -7.49 10.74 -0.99
N PRO A 115 -6.79 11.82 -0.57
CA PRO A 115 -5.46 11.71 0.02
C PRO A 115 -5.45 10.80 1.25
N VAL A 116 -4.41 9.99 1.38
CA VAL A 116 -4.19 9.11 2.54
C VAL A 116 -2.88 9.49 3.21
N ALA A 117 -2.89 9.67 4.52
CA ALA A 117 -1.67 9.83 5.30
C ALA A 117 -1.05 8.46 5.61
N LEU A 118 0.23 8.28 5.30
CA LEU A 118 1.03 7.13 5.71
C LEU A 118 1.98 7.56 6.81
N HIS A 119 1.87 6.93 7.98
CA HIS A 119 2.82 7.08 9.07
C HIS A 119 3.72 5.86 9.13
N LEU A 120 5.02 6.12 9.15
CA LEU A 120 6.06 5.12 9.32
C LEU A 120 6.73 5.36 10.66
N THR A 121 6.87 4.33 11.47
CA THR A 121 7.55 4.40 12.77
C THR A 121 8.49 3.21 12.94
N ARG A 122 9.77 3.49 13.15
CA ARG A 122 10.71 2.50 13.66
C ARG A 122 10.70 2.54 15.18
N LEU A 123 10.42 1.40 15.79
CA LEU A 123 10.46 1.21 17.23
C LEU A 123 11.89 0.91 17.65
N ASP A 124 12.42 1.68 18.60
CA ASP A 124 13.70 1.36 19.24
C ASP A 124 13.51 0.09 20.09
N GLY A 125 14.46 -0.85 19.97
CA GLY A 125 14.51 -2.07 20.78
C GLY A 125 15.31 -1.93 22.07
#